data_AF-A0A6C0BHR8-F1
#
_entry.id   AF-A0A6C0BHR8-F1
#
_cell.length_a   1.000
_cell.length_b   1.000
_cell.length_c   1.000
_cell.angle_alpha   90.00
_cell.angle_beta   90.00
_cell.angle_gamma   90.00
#
_symmetry.space_group_name_H-M   'P 1'
#
loop_
_entity.id
_entity.type
_entity.pdbx_description
1 polymer ?
#
loop_
_entity_poly.entity_id
_entity_poly.type
_entity_poly.pdbx_seq_one_letter_code
_entity_poly.pdbx_strand_id
1 'polypeptide(L)'
;MSAIEEIAIEIQALAAPAPAYHMRMKDLLAEQKANYMYCAHTNPEGLFELWHKHSHDRNALRQKHRDTRARAKAEKALLAPSKLEPNFWMDHPNHDGRRDTLTAVLESMEMPTDRVTDLMPIYAKWLLTAKKTHENGRPMNRWALMEAFATEGNF
;
A
#
# COMPACT_ATOMS: atom_id res chain seq x y z
N MET A 1 -33.50 -9.03 52.83
CA MET A 1 -34.09 -9.04 51.48
C MET A 1 -34.45 -10.47 51.14
N SER A 2 -35.68 -10.68 50.70
CA SER A 2 -36.22 -11.97 50.26
C SER A 2 -35.80 -12.24 48.80
N ALA A 3 -35.61 -13.51 48.41
CA ALA A 3 -35.30 -13.88 47.02
C ALA A 3 -36.35 -13.36 46.01
N ILE A 4 -37.59 -13.13 46.46
CA ILE A 4 -38.66 -12.55 45.64
C ILE A 4 -38.40 -11.05 45.38
N GLU A 5 -37.78 -10.35 46.33
CA GLU A 5 -37.42 -8.93 46.18
C GLU A 5 -36.26 -8.76 45.20
N GLU A 6 -35.28 -9.66 45.19
CA GLU A 6 -34.18 -9.65 44.21
C GLU A 6 -34.68 -9.87 42.77
N ILE A 7 -35.57 -10.86 42.58
CA ILE A 7 -36.17 -11.13 41.26
C ILE A 7 -37.03 -9.94 40.80
N ALA A 8 -37.77 -9.32 41.70
CA ALA A 8 -38.57 -8.13 41.37
C ALA A 8 -37.68 -6.95 40.94
N ILE A 9 -36.54 -6.74 41.60
CA ILE A 9 -35.56 -5.71 41.24
C ILE A 9 -34.93 -5.98 39.88
N GLU A 10 -34.55 -7.23 39.59
CA GLU A 10 -33.97 -7.61 38.28
C GLU A 10 -34.97 -7.43 37.13
N ILE A 11 -36.24 -7.81 37.32
CA ILE A 11 -37.29 -7.62 36.32
C ILE A 11 -37.53 -6.13 36.06
N GLN A 12 -37.51 -5.31 37.10
CA GLN A 12 -37.69 -3.86 37.00
C GLN A 12 -36.49 -3.17 36.32
N ALA A 13 -35.28 -3.68 36.52
CA ALA A 13 -34.07 -3.23 35.82
C ALA A 13 -34.05 -3.63 34.34
N LEU A 14 -34.60 -4.80 33.99
CA LEU A 14 -34.75 -5.27 32.60
C LEU A 14 -35.80 -4.49 31.81
N ALA A 15 -36.79 -3.89 32.51
CA ALA A 15 -37.83 -3.04 31.91
C ALA A 15 -37.36 -1.59 31.67
N ALA A 16 -36.18 -1.20 32.16
CA ALA A 16 -35.63 0.13 31.93
C ALA A 16 -35.19 0.28 30.45
N PRO A 17 -35.47 1.41 29.79
CA PRO A 17 -35.02 1.65 28.42
C PRO A 17 -33.49 1.62 28.40
N ALA A 18 -32.93 0.58 27.77
CA ALA A 18 -31.49 0.39 27.72
C ALA A 18 -30.86 1.60 27.00
N PRO A 19 -29.83 2.26 27.58
CA PRO A 19 -29.23 3.44 26.98
C PRO A 19 -28.77 3.15 25.55
N ALA A 20 -28.90 4.14 24.67
CA ALA A 20 -28.44 4.01 23.29
C ALA A 20 -26.99 3.50 23.26
N TYR A 21 -26.65 2.66 22.29
CA TYR A 21 -25.34 2.01 22.17
C TYR A 21 -24.17 3.00 22.38
N HIS A 22 -24.31 4.22 21.87
CA HIS A 22 -23.31 5.28 21.97
C HIS A 22 -23.08 5.79 23.41
N MET A 23 -24.11 5.76 24.27
CA MET A 23 -23.95 6.13 25.68
C MET A 23 -23.29 4.99 26.47
N ARG A 24 -23.68 3.73 26.21
CA ARG A 24 -22.99 2.56 26.80
C ARG A 24 -21.50 2.54 26.47
N MET A 25 -21.12 2.91 25.25
CA MET A 25 -19.72 3.02 24.87
C MET A 25 -18.99 4.17 25.57
N LYS A 26 -19.66 5.30 25.81
CA LYS A 26 -19.08 6.42 26.57
C LYS A 26 -18.87 6.07 28.04
N ASP A 27 -19.84 5.41 28.66
CA ASP A 27 -19.77 4.98 30.06
C ASP A 27 -18.68 3.91 30.23
N LEU A 28 -18.58 2.95 29.30
CA LEU A 28 -17.52 1.95 29.28
C LEU A 28 -16.12 2.60 29.17
N LEU A 29 -15.97 3.62 28.31
CA LEU A 29 -14.70 4.34 28.18
C LEU A 29 -14.37 5.14 29.45
N ALA A 30 -15.37 5.74 30.10
CA ALA A 30 -15.18 6.45 31.36
C ALA A 30 -14.78 5.49 32.48
N GLU A 31 -15.42 4.33 32.57
CA GLU A 31 -15.11 3.27 33.54
C GLU A 31 -13.71 2.68 33.31
N GLN A 32 -13.34 2.41 32.06
CA GLN A 32 -11.99 1.96 31.70
C GLN A 32 -10.93 3.00 32.08
N LYS A 33 -11.22 4.30 31.89
CA LYS A 33 -10.31 5.38 32.27
C LYS A 33 -10.18 5.51 33.78
N ALA A 34 -11.26 5.36 34.53
CA ALA A 34 -11.25 5.37 35.99
C ALA A 34 -10.46 4.17 36.55
N ASN A 35 -10.69 2.97 36.00
CA ASN A 35 -9.95 1.76 36.37
C ASN A 35 -8.46 1.87 36.03
N TYR A 36 -8.11 2.46 34.88
CA TYR A 36 -6.72 2.75 34.54
C TYR A 36 -6.06 3.69 35.55
N MET A 37 -6.72 4.79 35.91
CA MET A 37 -6.20 5.74 36.92
C MET A 37 -6.05 5.07 38.29
N TYR A 38 -7.03 4.27 38.71
CA TYR A 38 -6.98 3.53 39.97
C TYR A 38 -5.81 2.54 39.99
N CYS A 39 -5.64 1.74 38.93
CA CYS A 39 -4.50 0.84 38.79
C CYS A 39 -3.18 1.61 38.77
N ALA A 40 -3.13 2.79 38.14
CA ALA A 40 -1.92 3.61 38.07
C ALA A 40 -1.49 4.14 39.44
N HIS A 41 -2.46 4.40 40.33
CA HIS A 41 -2.19 4.81 41.70
C HIS A 41 -1.88 3.65 42.65
N THR A 42 -2.50 2.49 42.45
CA THR A 42 -2.40 1.35 43.39
C THR A 42 -1.31 0.34 43.04
N ASN A 43 -0.95 0.21 41.76
CA ASN A 43 0.13 -0.67 41.31
C ASN A 43 0.85 -0.07 40.08
N PRO A 44 1.64 1.01 40.29
CA PRO A 44 2.34 1.69 39.21
C PRO A 44 3.36 0.80 38.50
N GLU A 45 4.01 -0.12 39.22
CA GLU A 45 5.00 -1.04 38.66
C GLU A 45 4.37 -2.08 37.72
N GLY A 46 3.24 -2.69 38.12
CA GLY A 46 2.51 -3.63 37.26
C GLY A 46 1.95 -2.98 35.99
N LEU A 47 1.58 -1.69 36.05
CA LEU A 47 1.14 -0.93 34.88
C LEU A 47 2.29 -0.59 33.93
N PHE A 48 3.46 -0.28 34.48
CA PHE A 48 4.67 -0.06 33.70
C PHE A 48 5.11 -1.34 32.96
N GLU A 49 5.08 -2.49 33.63
CA GLU A 49 5.37 -3.79 33.02
C GLU A 49 4.38 -4.15 31.91
N LEU A 50 3.07 -3.95 32.14
CA LEU A 50 2.03 -4.14 31.14
C LEU A 50 2.22 -3.23 29.91
N TRP A 51 2.59 -1.98 30.13
CA TRP A 51 2.87 -1.03 29.05
C TRP A 51 4.08 -1.47 28.22
N HIS A 52 5.17 -1.88 28.88
CA HIS A 52 6.36 -2.40 28.20
C HIS A 52 6.05 -3.66 27.39
N LYS A 53 5.27 -4.59 27.95
CA LYS A 53 4.81 -5.79 27.25
C LYS A 53 3.98 -5.44 26.02
N HIS A 54 3.00 -4.54 26.15
CA HIS A 54 2.18 -4.08 25.02
C HIS A 54 3.01 -3.38 23.94
N SER A 55 3.99 -2.57 24.33
CA SER A 55 4.91 -1.91 23.40
C SER A 55 5.75 -2.93 22.62
N HIS A 56 6.29 -3.93 23.32
CA HIS A 56 7.05 -5.02 22.72
C HIS A 56 6.20 -5.85 21.75
N ASP A 57 4.98 -6.23 22.14
CA ASP A 57 4.06 -7.01 21.31
C ASP A 57 3.64 -6.23 20.04
N ARG A 58 3.41 -4.92 20.16
CA ARG A 58 3.13 -4.06 18.99
C ARG A 58 4.33 -3.98 18.06
N ASN A 59 5.55 -3.90 18.58
CA ASN A 59 6.76 -3.86 17.77
C ASN A 59 7.00 -5.21 17.07
N ALA A 60 6.80 -6.32 17.76
CA ALA A 60 6.87 -7.66 17.17
C ALA A 60 5.85 -7.84 16.03
N LEU A 61 4.61 -7.37 16.22
CA LEU A 61 3.59 -7.41 15.18
C LEU A 61 3.96 -6.54 13.97
N ARG A 62 4.49 -5.33 14.20
CA ARG A 62 4.99 -4.46 13.12
C ARG A 62 6.11 -5.11 12.34
N GLN A 63 7.04 -5.79 13.02
CA GLN A 63 8.14 -6.50 12.37
C GLN A 63 7.63 -7.65 11.52
N LYS A 64 6.71 -8.47 12.05
CA LYS A 64 6.05 -9.54 11.30
C LYS A 64 5.40 -9.03 10.01
N HIS A 65 4.66 -7.92 10.07
CA HIS A 65 4.06 -7.31 8.87
C HIS A 65 5.08 -6.74 7.88
N ARG A 66 6.24 -6.27 8.33
CA ARG A 66 7.34 -5.87 7.43
C ARG A 66 7.91 -7.08 6.70
N ASP A 67 8.16 -8.17 7.44
CA ASP A 67 8.74 -9.40 6.88
C ASP A 67 7.78 -10.06 5.90
N THR A 68 6.48 -10.12 6.21
CA THR A 68 5.46 -10.63 5.28
C THR A 68 5.41 -9.81 4.00
N ARG A 69 5.48 -8.47 4.08
CA ARG A 69 5.52 -7.61 2.88
C ARG A 69 6.79 -7.82 2.06
N ALA A 70 7.93 -8.00 2.72
CA ALA A 70 9.20 -8.28 2.05
C ALA A 70 9.15 -9.63 1.30
N ARG A 71 8.62 -10.68 1.93
CA ARG A 71 8.43 -12.00 1.30
C ARG A 71 7.47 -11.94 0.13
N ALA A 72 6.29 -11.32 0.30
CA ALA A 72 5.32 -11.17 -0.78
C ALA A 72 5.89 -10.39 -1.98
N LYS A 73 6.73 -9.39 -1.73
CA LYS A 73 7.44 -8.66 -2.80
C LYS A 73 8.44 -9.56 -3.54
N ALA A 74 9.19 -10.39 -2.81
CA ALA A 74 10.14 -11.34 -3.39
C ALA A 74 9.43 -12.45 -4.19
N GLU A 75 8.36 -13.02 -3.66
CA GLU A 75 7.54 -14.02 -4.34
C GLU A 75 6.89 -13.46 -5.61
N LYS A 76 6.36 -12.23 -5.56
CA LYS A 76 5.84 -11.54 -6.74
C LYS A 76 6.93 -11.26 -7.79
N ALA A 77 8.16 -11.01 -7.37
CA ALA A 77 9.28 -10.83 -8.30
C ALA A 77 9.70 -12.15 -8.97
N LEU A 78 9.56 -13.30 -8.28
CA LEU A 78 9.83 -14.63 -8.84
C LEU A 78 8.72 -15.09 -9.81
N LEU A 79 7.47 -14.77 -9.50
CA LEU A 79 6.30 -15.11 -10.34
C LEU A 79 6.03 -14.09 -11.44
N ALA A 80 6.72 -12.95 -11.46
CA ALA A 80 6.64 -12.03 -12.57
C ALA A 80 7.21 -12.73 -13.81
N PRO A 81 6.43 -12.97 -14.87
CA PRO A 81 6.95 -13.52 -16.11
C PRO A 81 8.16 -12.70 -16.53
N SER A 82 9.26 -13.39 -16.79
CA SER A 82 10.52 -12.75 -17.12
C SER A 82 10.33 -11.87 -18.35
N LYS A 83 10.57 -10.56 -18.16
CA LYS A 83 11.10 -9.62 -19.15
C LYS A 83 10.54 -9.78 -20.57
N LEU A 84 9.44 -9.08 -20.84
CA LEU A 84 9.08 -8.54 -22.17
C LEU A 84 9.32 -9.52 -23.32
N GLU A 85 8.37 -10.43 -23.52
CA GLU A 85 8.29 -11.11 -24.80
C GLU A 85 8.17 -10.06 -25.92
N PRO A 86 8.89 -10.21 -27.04
CA PRO A 86 8.78 -9.29 -28.18
C PRO A 86 7.34 -9.05 -28.66
N ASN A 87 6.46 -10.03 -28.45
CA ASN A 87 5.06 -9.99 -28.86
C ASN A 87 4.14 -9.26 -27.87
N PHE A 88 4.57 -9.01 -26.63
CA PHE A 88 3.75 -8.34 -25.61
C PHE A 88 3.18 -6.99 -26.09
N TRP A 89 3.95 -6.27 -26.90
CA TRP A 89 3.55 -4.97 -27.45
C TRP A 89 2.56 -5.07 -28.62
N MET A 90 2.52 -6.21 -29.31
CA MET A 90 1.52 -6.48 -30.33
C MET A 90 0.16 -6.75 -29.68
N ASP A 91 0.14 -7.47 -28.55
CA ASP A 91 -1.08 -7.84 -27.84
C ASP A 91 -1.62 -6.71 -26.94
N HIS A 92 -0.73 -5.84 -26.44
CA HIS A 92 -1.06 -4.73 -25.55
C HIS A 92 -0.46 -3.40 -26.04
N PRO A 93 -1.01 -2.83 -27.13
CA PRO A 93 -0.40 -1.71 -27.85
C PRO A 93 -0.32 -0.39 -27.05
N ASN A 94 -1.06 -0.23 -25.95
CA ASN A 94 -0.98 0.96 -25.09
C ASN A 94 -0.68 0.65 -23.60
N HIS A 95 0.08 -0.40 -23.33
CA HIS A 95 0.49 -0.74 -21.97
C HIS A 95 1.23 0.44 -21.29
N ASP A 96 0.79 0.83 -20.09
CA ASP A 96 1.29 1.97 -19.29
C ASP A 96 1.32 3.33 -20.02
N GLY A 97 0.52 3.54 -21.07
CA GLY A 97 0.48 4.79 -21.86
C GLY A 97 1.74 5.01 -22.73
N ARG A 98 2.56 3.97 -22.97
CA ARG A 98 3.87 4.11 -23.66
C ARG A 98 3.72 4.59 -25.07
N ARG A 99 2.67 4.16 -25.75
CA ARG A 99 2.32 4.63 -27.07
C ARG A 99 2.04 6.13 -27.06
N ASP A 100 1.25 6.60 -26.10
CA ASP A 100 0.92 8.02 -25.95
C ASP A 100 2.17 8.87 -25.68
N THR A 101 3.11 8.35 -24.88
CA THR A 101 4.40 9.02 -24.65
C THR A 101 5.27 9.06 -25.90
N LEU A 102 5.32 7.98 -26.69
CA LEU A 102 6.09 7.97 -27.93
C LEU A 102 5.49 8.96 -28.92
N THR A 103 4.16 8.96 -29.08
CA THR A 103 3.45 9.95 -29.91
C THR A 103 3.80 11.38 -29.48
N ALA A 104 3.69 11.69 -28.18
CA ALA A 104 4.00 13.02 -27.65
C ALA A 104 5.47 13.43 -27.85
N VAL A 105 6.41 12.49 -27.71
CA VAL A 105 7.83 12.75 -27.99
C VAL A 105 8.03 13.08 -29.46
N LEU A 106 7.44 12.30 -30.38
CA LEU A 106 7.54 12.57 -31.81
C LEU A 106 6.91 13.89 -32.21
N GLU A 107 5.74 14.22 -31.67
CA GLU A 107 5.09 15.52 -31.86
C GLU A 107 6.00 16.67 -31.39
N SER A 108 6.65 16.52 -30.22
CA SER A 108 7.57 17.53 -29.69
C SER A 108 8.84 17.74 -30.52
N MET A 109 9.24 16.70 -31.28
CA MET A 109 10.39 16.70 -32.17
C MET A 109 10.01 16.99 -33.63
N GLU A 110 8.75 17.32 -33.91
CA GLU A 110 8.20 17.53 -35.26
C GLU A 110 8.40 16.32 -36.20
N MET A 111 8.35 15.10 -35.64
CA MET A 111 8.54 13.84 -36.37
C MET A 111 7.21 13.18 -36.73
N PRO A 112 7.13 12.38 -37.82
CA PRO A 112 5.90 11.71 -38.22
C PRO A 112 5.38 10.71 -37.17
N THR A 113 4.14 10.91 -36.71
CA THR A 113 3.48 10.04 -35.72
C THR A 113 2.82 8.80 -36.33
N ASP A 114 2.66 8.75 -37.65
CA ASP A 114 1.89 7.70 -38.34
C ASP A 114 2.49 6.30 -38.16
N ARG A 115 3.80 6.23 -37.88
CA ARG A 115 4.56 4.98 -37.72
C ARG A 115 4.64 4.49 -36.27
N VAL A 116 4.00 5.15 -35.30
CA VAL A 116 4.12 4.79 -33.87
C VAL A 116 3.80 3.31 -33.62
N THR A 117 2.81 2.74 -34.32
CA THR A 117 2.46 1.32 -34.20
C THR A 117 3.64 0.40 -34.56
N ASP A 118 4.35 0.72 -35.63
CA ASP A 118 5.46 -0.08 -36.15
C ASP A 118 6.73 0.10 -35.32
N LEU A 119 6.88 1.28 -34.71
CA LEU A 119 8.04 1.66 -33.91
C LEU A 119 8.01 1.08 -32.50
N MET A 120 6.84 0.79 -31.94
CA MET A 120 6.72 0.25 -30.58
C MET A 120 7.48 -1.09 -30.38
N PRO A 121 7.35 -2.10 -31.27
CA PRO A 121 8.16 -3.31 -31.20
C PRO A 121 9.67 -3.05 -31.38
N ILE A 122 10.03 -2.08 -32.22
CA ILE A 122 11.43 -1.71 -32.48
C ILE A 122 12.05 -1.05 -31.23
N TYR A 123 11.31 -0.12 -30.61
CA TYR A 123 11.67 0.50 -29.34
C TYR A 123 11.84 -0.54 -28.23
N ALA A 124 10.96 -1.53 -28.16
CA ALA A 124 11.08 -2.62 -27.19
C ALA A 124 12.36 -3.44 -27.38
N LYS A 125 12.74 -3.75 -28.62
CA LYS A 125 14.00 -4.43 -28.94
C LYS A 125 15.20 -3.54 -28.61
N TRP A 126 15.16 -2.27 -28.99
CA TRP A 126 16.19 -1.28 -28.69
C TRP A 126 16.42 -1.14 -27.18
N LEU A 127 15.35 -1.12 -26.37
CA LEU A 127 15.46 -1.08 -24.91
C LEU A 127 16.23 -2.26 -24.29
N LEU A 128 16.40 -3.39 -24.98
CA LEU A 128 17.17 -4.51 -24.45
C LEU A 128 18.68 -4.27 -24.54
N THR A 129 19.12 -3.49 -25.53
CA THR A 129 20.54 -3.24 -25.83
C THR A 129 20.98 -1.80 -25.54
N ALA A 130 20.04 -0.87 -25.40
CA ALA A 130 20.32 0.54 -25.18
C ALA A 130 21.01 0.84 -23.85
N LYS A 131 21.90 1.84 -23.86
CA LYS A 131 22.45 2.43 -22.64
C LYS A 131 21.39 3.31 -21.97
N LYS A 132 20.91 2.91 -20.80
CA LYS A 132 19.80 3.57 -20.08
C LYS A 132 20.26 4.62 -19.07
N THR A 133 21.49 5.11 -19.22
CA THR A 133 22.09 6.06 -18.30
C THR A 133 22.59 7.27 -19.06
N HIS A 134 22.27 8.45 -18.54
CA HIS A 134 22.81 9.71 -19.02
C HIS A 134 24.34 9.76 -18.83
N GLU A 135 25.00 10.72 -19.49
CA GLU A 135 26.43 10.98 -19.35
C GLU A 135 26.84 11.29 -17.90
N ASN A 136 25.94 11.90 -17.13
CA ASN A 136 26.12 12.18 -15.70
C ASN A 136 25.92 10.95 -14.79
N GLY A 137 25.73 9.76 -15.34
CA GLY A 137 25.56 8.49 -14.62
C GLY A 137 24.16 8.24 -14.05
N ARG A 138 23.20 9.16 -14.20
CA ARG A 138 21.82 8.97 -13.72
C ARG A 138 21.02 8.11 -14.70
N PRO A 139 20.08 7.27 -14.22
CA PRO A 139 19.19 6.53 -15.11
C PRO A 139 18.28 7.48 -15.89
N MET A 140 18.11 7.21 -17.18
CA MET A 140 17.19 7.96 -18.03
C MET A 140 15.75 7.67 -17.62
N ASN A 141 14.94 8.74 -17.56
CA ASN A 141 13.50 8.57 -17.44
C ASN A 141 12.92 8.10 -18.79
N ARG A 142 11.64 7.74 -18.78
CA ARG A 142 10.96 7.20 -19.97
C ARG A 142 10.94 8.16 -21.17
N TRP A 143 10.79 9.46 -20.91
CA TRP A 143 10.79 10.49 -21.94
C TRP A 143 12.15 10.55 -22.64
N ALA A 144 13.22 10.68 -21.86
CA ALA A 144 14.60 10.71 -22.35
C ALA A 144 14.99 9.43 -23.10
N LEU A 145 14.48 8.25 -22.70
CA LEU A 145 14.69 7.00 -23.43
C LEU A 145 14.03 7.02 -24.81
N MET A 146 12.85 7.60 -24.94
CA MET A 146 12.13 7.69 -26.22
C MET A 146 12.72 8.77 -27.13
N GLU A 147 13.18 9.89 -26.57
CA GLU A 147 13.98 10.88 -27.30
C GLU A 147 15.27 10.25 -27.84
N ALA A 148 16.02 9.54 -26.98
CA ALA A 148 17.23 8.85 -27.40
C ALA A 148 16.94 7.84 -28.54
N PHE A 149 15.90 7.03 -28.39
CA PHE A 149 15.46 6.10 -29.43
C PHE A 149 15.12 6.80 -30.76
N ALA A 150 14.43 7.95 -30.71
CA ALA A 150 14.06 8.73 -31.88
C ALA A 150 15.29 9.37 -32.57
N THR A 151 16.26 9.85 -31.78
CA THR A 151 17.49 10.48 -32.30
C THR A 151 18.52 9.47 -32.84
N GLU A 152 18.53 8.22 -32.36
CA GLU A 152 19.48 7.18 -32.78
C GLU A 152 19.19 6.58 -34.18
N GLY A 153 18.38 7.26 -35.00
CA GLY A 153 18.19 6.93 -36.42
C GLY A 153 17.16 5.83 -36.70
N ASN A 154 16.22 5.61 -35.79
CA ASN A 154 15.08 4.71 -36.02
C ASN A 154 13.92 5.38 -36.78
N PHE A 155 14.19 6.53 -37.41
CA PHE A 155 13.26 7.37 -38.16
C PHE A 155 13.90 7.95 -39.42
#